data_AF-A0A4Y2V748-F1
#
_entry.id   AF-A0A4Y2V748-F1
#
_cell.length_a   1.000
_cell.length_b   1.000
_cell.length_c   1.000
_cell.angle_alpha   90.00
_cell.angle_beta   90.00
_cell.angle_gamma   90.00
#
_symmetry.space_group_name_H-M   'P 1'
#
loop_
_entity.id
_entity.type
_entity.pdbx_description
1 polymer ?
#
loop_
_entity_poly.entity_id
_entity_poly.type
_entity_poly.pdbx_seq_one_letter_code
_entity_poly.pdbx_strand_id
1 'polypeptide(L)'
;MSIFAGPRKCVLKILAEELEEQVDDSHKLKDLKKTSLASKEYDEECSKEWLNMIINERKEREENELRKGEIAERKRQEEIAERKHQEEIQMEERKRNEEYEERKRKDDYEYG
;
A
#
# COMPACT_ATOMS: atom_id res chain seq x y z
N MET A 1 17.07 -13.91 17.88
CA MET A 1 16.87 -12.71 18.72
C MET A 1 15.37 -12.44 18.76
N SER A 2 14.73 -12.55 19.93
CA SER A 2 13.27 -12.42 20.08
C SER A 2 12.83 -10.95 20.05
N ILE A 3 12.08 -10.58 19.01
CA ILE A 3 11.51 -9.22 18.77
C ILE A 3 10.04 -9.12 19.22
N PHE A 4 9.64 -9.89 20.23
CA PHE A 4 8.28 -9.82 20.77
C PHE A 4 8.32 -9.62 22.28
N ALA A 5 8.57 -8.38 22.67
CA ALA A 5 8.44 -7.91 24.05
C ALA A 5 7.32 -6.86 24.17
N GLY A 6 6.09 -7.26 23.78
CA GLY A 6 4.83 -6.66 24.22
C GLY A 6 4.43 -5.31 23.59
N PRO A 7 3.18 -5.18 23.10
CA PRO A 7 2.63 -3.90 22.58
C PRO A 7 2.75 -2.72 23.57
N ARG A 8 2.85 -3.01 24.87
CA ARG A 8 2.87 -2.02 25.95
C ARG A 8 4.19 -1.25 26.06
N LYS A 9 5.33 -1.87 25.73
CA LYS A 9 6.64 -1.19 25.79
C LYS A 9 6.80 -0.16 24.68
N CYS A 10 6.26 -0.45 23.49
CA CYS A 10 6.32 0.46 22.35
C CYS A 10 5.45 1.70 22.59
N VAL A 11 4.23 1.52 23.10
CA VAL A 11 3.31 2.64 23.37
C VAL A 11 3.87 3.59 24.44
N LEU A 12 4.51 3.06 25.49
CA LEU A 12 5.15 3.87 26.53
C LEU A 12 6.39 4.63 26.03
N LYS A 13 7.11 4.07 25.05
CA LYS A 13 8.29 4.73 24.48
C LYS A 13 7.91 5.91 23.59
N ILE A 14 6.82 5.78 22.84
CA ILE A 14 6.26 6.86 22.00
C ILE A 14 5.74 8.01 22.87
N LEU A 15 5.00 7.69 23.95
CA LEU A 15 4.51 8.71 24.89
C LEU A 15 5.63 9.48 25.61
N ALA A 16 6.77 8.84 25.87
CA ALA A 16 7.92 9.49 26.51
C ALA A 16 8.70 10.40 25.54
N GLU A 17 8.80 10.01 24.27
CA GLU A 17 9.47 10.79 23.22
C GLU A 17 8.70 12.06 22.86
N GLU A 18 7.36 12.04 22.96
CA GLU A 18 6.47 13.18 22.66
C GLU A 18 6.37 14.20 23.81
N LEU A 19 6.77 13.83 25.03
CA LEU A 19 6.78 14.71 26.22
C LEU A 19 8.11 15.48 26.43
N GLU A 20 9.05 15.41 25.47
CA GLU A 20 10.40 16.03 25.53
C GLU A 20 11.24 15.70 26.79
N GLU A 21 10.85 14.70 27.57
CA GLU A 21 11.56 14.30 28.79
C GLU A 21 12.66 13.29 28.41
N GLN A 22 13.93 13.64 28.64
CA GLN A 22 15.06 12.71 28.42
C GLN A 22 14.93 11.50 29.36
N VAL A 23 14.26 10.45 28.90
CA VAL A 23 14.19 9.17 29.59
C VAL A 23 15.46 8.38 29.29
N ASP A 24 16.47 8.55 30.13
CA ASP A 24 17.65 7.69 30.13
C ASP A 24 17.24 6.23 30.49
N ASP A 25 17.90 5.24 29.89
CA ASP A 25 17.62 3.79 30.06
C ASP A 25 17.70 3.29 31.53
N SER A 26 18.26 4.08 32.45
CA SER A 26 18.32 3.88 33.91
C SER A 26 17.01 4.22 34.64
N HIS A 27 16.11 4.98 34.02
CA HIS A 27 14.84 5.36 34.64
C HIS A 27 13.97 4.13 34.83
N LYS A 28 13.81 3.70 36.08
CA LYS A 28 12.99 2.54 36.42
C LYS A 28 11.56 2.85 36.01
N LEU A 29 10.91 1.86 35.41
CA LEU A 29 9.50 1.90 35.00
C LEU A 29 8.53 2.38 36.11
N LYS A 30 8.97 2.30 37.38
CA LYS A 30 8.26 2.80 38.56
C LYS A 30 8.28 4.32 38.68
N ASP A 31 9.35 4.97 38.24
CA ASP A 31 9.55 6.42 38.36
C ASP A 31 8.77 7.13 37.25
N LEU A 32 8.83 6.63 36.01
CA LEU A 32 7.98 7.10 34.91
C LEU A 32 6.47 6.97 35.22
N LYS A 33 6.09 5.85 35.86
CA LYS A 33 4.72 5.61 36.32
C LYS A 33 4.30 6.59 37.44
N LYS A 34 5.22 7.00 38.32
CA LYS A 34 4.95 7.98 39.39
C LYS A 34 4.77 9.38 38.82
N THR A 35 5.59 9.78 37.85
CA THR A 35 5.46 11.09 37.18
C THR A 35 4.13 11.18 36.45
N SER A 36 3.76 10.14 35.68
CA SER A 36 2.45 10.06 35.00
C SER A 36 1.26 10.04 35.97
N LEU A 37 1.37 9.41 37.14
CA LEU A 37 0.33 9.45 38.18
C LEU A 37 0.26 10.79 38.93
N ALA A 38 1.35 11.56 38.97
CA ALA A 38 1.40 12.89 39.58
C ALA A 38 0.77 13.95 38.67
N SER A 39 0.81 13.76 37.35
CA SER A 39 0.15 14.59 36.34
C SER A 39 -1.37 14.38 36.28
N LYS A 40 -2.03 14.38 37.45
CA LYS A 40 -3.46 14.15 37.68
C LYS A 40 -4.33 15.26 37.05
N GLU A 41 -4.34 15.29 35.72
CA GLU A 41 -5.26 16.05 34.88
C GLU A 41 -5.40 15.39 33.49
N TYR A 42 -4.98 14.13 33.36
CA TYR A 42 -5.25 13.37 32.14
C TYR A 42 -6.66 12.79 32.24
N ASP A 43 -7.62 13.55 31.69
CA ASP A 43 -9.02 13.15 31.65
C ASP A 43 -9.19 11.84 30.87
N GLU A 44 -10.01 10.95 31.39
CA GLU A 44 -10.22 9.63 30.82
C GLU A 44 -10.92 9.75 29.44
N GLU A 45 -11.71 10.81 29.23
CA GLU A 45 -12.28 11.15 27.92
C GLU A 45 -11.21 11.61 26.93
N CYS A 46 -10.28 12.51 27.32
CA CYS A 46 -9.17 12.91 26.46
C CYS A 46 -8.30 11.73 26.01
N SER A 47 -8.07 10.76 26.90
CA SER A 47 -7.32 9.53 26.54
C SER A 47 -8.08 8.67 25.52
N LYS A 48 -9.40 8.56 25.67
CA LYS A 48 -10.25 7.78 24.77
C LYS A 48 -10.36 8.44 23.40
N GLU A 49 -10.51 9.76 23.35
CA GLU A 49 -10.53 10.53 22.10
C GLU A 49 -9.22 10.41 21.35
N TRP A 50 -8.08 10.54 22.05
CA TRP A 50 -6.76 10.42 21.44
C TRP A 50 -6.50 9.00 20.91
N LEU A 51 -6.88 7.97 21.67
CA LEU A 51 -6.80 6.58 21.19
C LEU A 51 -7.69 6.33 19.97
N ASN A 52 -8.92 6.88 19.96
CA ASN A 52 -9.81 6.77 18.81
C ASN A 52 -9.25 7.49 17.58
N MET A 53 -8.62 8.65 17.74
CA MET A 53 -7.96 9.38 16.66
C MET A 53 -6.84 8.53 16.04
N ILE A 54 -5.97 7.95 16.87
CA ILE A 54 -4.87 7.07 16.42
C ILE A 54 -5.41 5.81 15.71
N ILE A 55 -6.49 5.22 16.24
CA ILE A 55 -7.12 4.03 15.63
C ILE A 55 -7.70 4.40 14.24
N ASN A 56 -8.39 5.54 14.13
CA ASN A 56 -8.96 5.99 12.87
C ASN A 56 -7.88 6.31 11.84
N GLU A 57 -6.82 7.02 12.21
CA GLU A 57 -5.70 7.32 11.30
C GLU A 57 -5.02 6.04 10.77
N ARG A 58 -4.87 5.03 11.62
CA ARG A 58 -4.31 3.72 11.19
C ARG A 58 -5.23 3.01 10.23
N LYS A 59 -6.54 3.01 10.50
CA LYS A 59 -7.55 2.40 9.64
C LYS A 59 -7.60 3.10 8.27
N GLU A 60 -7.53 4.43 8.25
CA GLU A 60 -7.50 5.21 7.02
C GLU A 60 -6.22 4.97 6.21
N ARG A 61 -5.07 4.81 6.88
CA ARG A 61 -3.81 4.44 6.21
C ARG A 61 -3.89 3.07 5.54
N GLU A 62 -4.42 2.07 6.24
CA GLU A 62 -4.58 0.71 5.72
C GLU A 62 -5.57 0.66 4.54
N GLU A 63 -6.69 1.39 4.63
CA GLU A 63 -7.65 1.51 3.54
C GLU A 63 -7.05 2.22 2.31
N ASN A 64 -6.25 3.25 2.52
CA ASN A 64 -5.59 3.98 1.44
C ASN A 64 -4.50 3.12 0.76
N GLU A 65 -3.79 2.28 1.51
CA GLU A 65 -2.86 1.30 0.96
C GLU A 65 -3.58 0.24 0.12
N LEU A 66 -4.72 -0.28 0.59
CA LEU A 66 -5.57 -1.21 -0.17
C LEU A 66 -6.08 -0.60 -1.47
N ARG A 67 -6.63 0.63 -1.43
CA ARG A 67 -7.10 1.32 -2.65
C ARG A 67 -5.98 1.56 -3.65
N LYS A 68 -4.78 1.91 -3.19
CA LYS A 68 -3.61 2.04 -4.08
C LYS A 68 -3.23 0.70 -4.71
N GLY A 69 -3.32 -0.39 -3.95
CA GLY A 69 -3.14 -1.76 -4.44
C GLY A 69 -4.13 -2.11 -5.56
N GLU A 70 -5.42 -1.88 -5.34
CA GLU A 70 -6.48 -2.15 -6.33
C GLU A 70 -6.27 -1.33 -7.62
N ILE A 71 -5.91 -0.06 -7.51
CA ILE A 71 -5.61 0.78 -8.68
C ILE A 71 -4.41 0.24 -9.47
N ALA A 72 -3.36 -0.19 -8.78
CA ALA A 72 -2.18 -0.75 -9.42
C ALA A 72 -2.48 -2.09 -10.12
N GLU A 73 -3.28 -2.95 -9.50
CA GLU A 73 -3.72 -4.21 -10.10
C GLU A 73 -4.59 -3.98 -11.33
N ARG A 74 -5.57 -3.07 -11.24
CA ARG A 74 -6.43 -2.71 -12.36
C ARG A 74 -5.62 -2.17 -13.55
N LYS A 75 -4.63 -1.30 -13.30
CA LYS A 75 -3.73 -0.81 -14.36
C LYS A 75 -2.95 -1.92 -15.04
N ARG A 76 -2.46 -2.91 -14.29
CA ARG A 76 -1.78 -4.08 -14.88
C ARG A 76 -2.72 -4.90 -15.75
N GLN A 77 -3.96 -5.08 -15.34
CA GLN A 77 -4.95 -5.80 -16.16
C GLN A 77 -5.28 -5.04 -17.45
N GLU A 78 -5.45 -3.72 -17.36
CA GLU A 78 -5.68 -2.85 -18.53
C GLU A 78 -4.50 -2.90 -19.51
N GLU A 79 -3.25 -2.83 -19.03
CA GLU A 79 -2.05 -2.93 -19.87
C GLU A 79 -1.95 -4.29 -20.59
N ILE A 80 -2.27 -5.39 -19.89
CA ILE A 80 -2.31 -6.74 -20.49
C ILE A 80 -3.40 -6.82 -21.57
N ALA A 81 -4.58 -6.25 -21.31
CA ALA A 81 -5.68 -6.25 -22.26
C ALA A 81 -5.34 -5.44 -23.51
N GLU A 82 -4.73 -4.26 -23.35
CA GLU A 82 -4.30 -3.41 -24.45
C GLU A 82 -3.24 -4.11 -25.31
N ARG A 83 -2.25 -4.74 -24.67
CA ARG A 83 -1.22 -5.49 -25.39
C ARG A 83 -1.81 -6.63 -26.21
N LYS A 84 -2.75 -7.40 -25.64
CA LYS A 84 -3.44 -8.47 -26.37
C LYS A 84 -4.20 -7.93 -27.57
N HIS A 85 -4.87 -6.80 -27.40
CA HIS A 85 -5.60 -6.17 -28.50
C HIS A 85 -4.68 -5.70 -29.62
N GLN A 86 -3.51 -5.12 -29.29
CA GLN A 86 -2.50 -4.76 -30.28
C GLN A 86 -1.92 -5.99 -31.01
N GLU A 87 -1.63 -7.07 -30.29
CA GLU A 87 -1.15 -8.32 -30.88
C GLU A 87 -2.19 -8.92 -31.84
N GLU A 88 -3.48 -8.86 -31.48
CA GLU A 88 -4.59 -9.31 -32.34
C GLU A 88 -4.67 -8.51 -33.64
N ILE A 89 -4.63 -7.17 -33.56
CA ILE A 89 -4.63 -6.29 -34.74
C ILE A 89 -3.42 -6.59 -35.64
N GLN A 90 -2.22 -6.75 -35.07
CA GLN A 90 -1.03 -7.08 -35.86
C GLN A 90 -1.15 -8.43 -36.57
N MET A 91 -1.73 -9.43 -35.90
CA MET A 91 -1.95 -10.75 -36.48
C MET A 91 -2.97 -10.70 -37.62
N GLU A 92 -4.04 -9.93 -37.46
CA GLU A 92 -5.07 -9.75 -38.49
C GLU A 92 -4.51 -9.00 -39.71
N GLU A 93 -3.69 -7.97 -39.48
CA GLU A 93 -3.02 -7.26 -40.56
C GLU A 93 -2.04 -8.14 -41.34
N ARG A 94 -1.27 -8.99 -40.64
CA ARG A 94 -0.39 -9.98 -41.29
C ARG A 94 -1.20 -10.94 -42.17
N LYS A 95 -2.29 -11.50 -41.64
CA LYS A 95 -3.17 -12.39 -42.43
C LYS A 95 -3.73 -11.70 -43.66
N ARG A 96 -4.20 -10.45 -43.52
CA ARG A 96 -4.71 -9.67 -44.65
C ARG A 96 -3.65 -9.47 -45.73
N ASN A 97 -2.40 -9.23 -45.32
CA ASN A 97 -1.28 -9.04 -46.25
C ASN A 97 -0.89 -10.36 -46.95
N GLU A 98 -0.86 -11.47 -46.21
CA GLU A 98 -0.63 -12.81 -46.78
C GLU A 98 -1.69 -13.18 -47.82
N GLU A 99 -2.97 -12.92 -47.55
CA GLU A 99 -4.05 -13.14 -48.51
C GLU A 99 -3.91 -12.27 -49.78
N TYR A 100 -3.39 -11.05 -49.63
CA TYR A 100 -3.17 -10.14 -50.76
C TYR A 100 -2.03 -10.64 -51.64
N GLU A 101 -0.92 -11.09 -51.03
CA GLU A 101 0.22 -11.70 -51.71
C GLU A 101 -0.16 -13.01 -52.41
N GLU A 102 -1.01 -13.84 -51.79
CA GLU A 102 -1.52 -15.06 -52.44
C GLU A 102 -2.42 -14.76 -53.64
N ARG A 103 -3.31 -13.76 -53.53
CA ARG A 103 -4.14 -13.31 -54.65
C ARG A 103 -3.29 -12.82 -55.81
N LYS A 104 -2.31 -11.95 -55.52
CA LYS A 104 -1.38 -11.45 -56.54
C LYS A 104 -0.62 -12.57 -57.23
N ARG A 105 -0.11 -13.56 -56.48
CA ARG A 105 0.55 -14.74 -57.06
C ARG A 105 -0.37 -15.57 -57.95
N LYS A 106 -1.66 -15.68 -57.61
CA LYS A 106 -2.65 -16.36 -58.46
C LYS A 106 -2.92 -15.58 -59.74
N ASP A 107 -3.14 -14.27 -59.63
CA ASP A 107 -3.39 -13.40 -60.79
C ASP A 107 -2.18 -13.40 -61.74
N ASP A 108 -0.95 -13.34 -61.21
CA ASP A 108 0.29 -13.44 -61.99
C ASP A 108 0.44 -14.80 -62.70
N TYR A 109 -0.06 -15.90 -62.11
CA TYR A 109 -0.04 -17.23 -62.73
C TYR A 109 -1.18 -17.43 -63.75
N GLU A 110 -2.30 -16.74 -63.58
CA GLU A 110 -3.48 -16.86 -64.45
C GLU A 110 -3.38 -15.96 -65.70
N TYR A 111 -2.66 -14.83 -65.62
CA TYR A 111 -2.51 -13.85 -66.70
C TYR A 111 -1.08 -13.66 -67.24
N GLY A 112 -0.06 -14.33 -66.68
CA GLY A 112 1.34 -14.29 -67.11
C GLY A 112 1.76 -15.49 -67.94
#